data_AF-A0A0A1XK02-F1
#
_entry.id   AF-A0A0A1XK02-F1
#
_cell.length_a   1.000
_cell.length_b   1.000
_cell.length_c   1.000
_cell.angle_alpha   90.00
_cell.angle_beta   90.00
_cell.angle_gamma   90.00
#
_symmetry.space_group_name_H-M   'P 1'
#
loop_
_entity.id
_entity.type
_entity.pdbx_description
1 polymer ?
#
loop_
_entity_poly.entity_id
_entity_poly.type
_entity_poly.pdbx_seq_one_letter_code
_entity_poly.pdbx_strand_id
1 'polypeptide(L)'
;MRKILLLLCIAMGLSENVFVEPATVPESHNVIWGARSSRDVLIKREIVKETFKPLRVISSDYEFKQKTDRIPYPRTITQIVVTDVYTDGDGGHATLKSGGPGMDFAVIHLKSQRGHGYHFTIDIYGQ
;
A
#
# COMPACT_ATOMS: atom_id res chain seq x y z
N MET A 1 -3.09 36.48 10.56
CA MET A 1 -3.98 37.37 11.35
C MET A 1 -4.14 36.75 12.73
N ARG A 2 -3.59 37.43 13.76
CA ARG A 2 -3.69 37.07 15.17
C ARG A 2 -5.14 37.11 15.66
N LYS A 3 -5.58 36.13 16.44
CA LYS A 3 -6.58 36.34 17.50
C LYS A 3 -6.18 35.53 18.74
N ILE A 4 -5.67 36.26 19.71
CA ILE A 4 -5.50 35.89 21.12
C ILE A 4 -6.87 36.08 21.79
N LEU A 5 -7.31 35.12 22.60
CA LEU A 5 -8.27 35.40 23.67
C LEU A 5 -7.81 34.67 24.94
N LEU A 6 -7.33 35.46 25.89
CA LEU A 6 -7.00 35.06 27.25
C LEU A 6 -8.26 34.59 27.99
N LEU A 7 -8.18 33.44 28.66
CA LEU A 7 -9.09 33.07 29.73
C LEU A 7 -8.27 32.72 30.98
N LEU A 8 -8.71 33.34 32.07
CA LEU A 8 -8.06 33.58 33.35
C LEU A 8 -7.81 32.27 34.12
N CYS A 9 -6.56 32.02 34.53
CA CYS A 9 -6.18 30.94 35.43
C CYS A 9 -6.58 31.26 36.87
N ILE A 10 -7.47 30.48 37.51
CA ILE A 10 -7.46 30.28 38.97
C ILE A 10 -8.03 28.89 39.32
N ALA A 11 -7.17 27.92 39.60
CA ALA A 11 -7.32 26.96 40.71
C ALA A 11 -6.07 26.06 40.75
N MET A 12 -5.39 26.09 41.89
CA MET A 12 -4.20 25.31 42.21
C MET A 12 -4.51 23.81 42.26
N GLY A 13 -3.61 23.04 41.65
CA GLY A 13 -3.60 21.58 41.67
C GLY A 13 -2.71 21.09 40.54
N LEU A 14 -1.38 21.14 40.72
CA LEU A 14 -0.43 20.59 39.75
C LEU A 14 -0.50 19.06 39.80
N SER A 15 -1.50 18.47 39.14
CA SER A 15 -1.31 17.19 38.47
C SER A 15 -1.26 17.48 36.98
N GLU A 16 -0.05 17.56 36.43
CA GLU A 16 0.16 17.56 34.99
C GLU A 16 -0.18 16.16 34.46
N ASN A 17 -1.48 15.87 34.34
CA ASN A 17 -1.91 14.74 33.54
C ASN A 17 -1.75 15.18 32.08
N VAL A 18 -0.53 15.03 31.55
CA VAL A 18 -0.24 15.14 30.13
C VAL A 18 -1.11 14.10 29.44
N PHE A 19 -2.18 14.54 28.79
CA PHE A 19 -2.99 13.70 27.92
C PHE A 19 -2.14 13.38 26.69
N VAL A 20 -1.39 12.28 26.76
CA VAL A 20 -0.72 11.71 25.60
C VAL A 20 -1.82 11.11 24.74
N GLU A 21 -2.23 11.81 23.68
CA GLU A 21 -3.02 11.16 22.63
C GLU A 21 -2.21 9.95 22.13
N PRO A 22 -2.79 8.74 22.07
CA PRO A 22 -2.08 7.59 21.55
C PRO A 22 -1.65 7.95 20.13
N ALA A 23 -0.35 7.84 19.84
CA ALA A 23 0.15 8.03 18.49
C ALA A 23 -0.60 7.05 17.58
N THR A 24 -1.53 7.57 16.77
CA THR A 24 -2.20 6.79 15.76
C THR A 24 -1.13 6.35 14.77
N VAL A 25 -0.77 5.07 14.80
CA VAL A 25 0.15 4.51 13.81
C VAL A 25 -0.52 4.72 12.46
N PRO A 26 0.08 5.52 11.56
CA PRO A 26 -0.52 5.79 10.27
C PRO A 26 -0.75 4.45 9.53
N GLU A 27 -1.99 4.20 9.10
CA GLU A 27 -2.37 2.93 8.48
C GLU A 27 -1.75 2.86 7.08
N SER A 28 -1.02 1.78 6.79
CA SER A 28 -0.49 1.52 5.44
C SER A 28 -1.10 0.23 4.91
N HIS A 29 -1.61 0.26 3.69
CA HIS A 29 -2.34 -0.86 3.10
C HIS A 29 -1.39 -1.79 2.34
N ASN A 30 -0.35 -2.25 3.05
CA ASN A 30 0.60 -3.22 2.52
C ASN A 30 -0.04 -4.60 2.47
N VAL A 31 0.16 -5.32 1.38
CA VAL A 31 -0.37 -6.68 1.21
C VAL A 31 0.71 -7.60 0.70
N ILE A 32 0.80 -8.79 1.31
CA ILE A 32 1.71 -9.85 0.89
C ILE A 32 0.88 -11.08 0.57
N TRP A 33 1.09 -11.65 -0.61
CA TRP A 33 0.55 -12.94 -1.01
C TRP A 33 1.67 -13.94 -1.22
N GLY A 34 1.54 -15.13 -0.63
CA GLY A 34 2.56 -16.17 -0.71
C GLY A 34 3.74 -15.91 0.24
N ALA A 35 4.83 -16.65 0.04
CA ALA A 35 5.99 -16.64 0.93
C ALA A 35 7.28 -16.77 0.13
N ARG A 36 8.36 -16.13 0.60
CA ARG A 36 9.67 -16.28 -0.05
C ARG A 36 10.33 -17.59 0.33
N SER A 37 10.88 -18.26 -0.68
CA SER A 37 11.86 -19.32 -0.56
C SER A 37 13.27 -18.75 -0.72
N SER A 38 14.27 -19.45 -0.20
CA SER A 38 15.69 -19.04 -0.24
C SER A 38 16.27 -18.93 -1.65
N ARG A 39 15.61 -19.56 -2.64
CA ARG A 39 16.03 -19.55 -4.06
C ARG A 39 15.29 -18.52 -4.89
N ASP A 40 14.38 -17.76 -4.29
CA ASP A 40 13.54 -16.82 -5.02
C ASP A 40 14.33 -15.62 -5.50
N VAL A 41 14.05 -15.21 -6.74
CA VAL A 41 14.59 -13.99 -7.33
C VAL A 41 13.48 -12.97 -7.51
N LEU A 42 13.83 -11.68 -7.47
CA LEU A 42 12.91 -10.62 -7.88
C LEU A 42 12.72 -10.72 -9.40
N ILE A 43 11.54 -11.16 -9.83
CA ILE A 43 11.19 -11.28 -11.25
C ILE A 43 10.87 -9.90 -11.84
N LYS A 44 10.07 -9.12 -11.13
CA LYS A 44 9.65 -7.79 -11.57
C LYS A 44 9.36 -6.89 -10.38
N ARG A 45 9.81 -5.64 -10.49
CA ARG A 45 9.36 -4.51 -9.67
C ARG A 45 8.61 -3.54 -10.57
N GLU A 46 7.42 -3.12 -10.16
CA GLU A 46 6.62 -2.12 -10.86
C GLU A 46 6.12 -1.07 -9.88
N ILE A 47 6.07 0.19 -10.32
CA ILE A 47 5.46 1.27 -9.57
C ILE A 47 4.17 1.66 -10.28
N VAL A 48 3.03 1.50 -9.60
CA VAL A 48 1.73 1.88 -10.14
C VAL A 48 1.17 3.03 -9.31
N LYS A 49 0.97 4.17 -9.97
CA LYS A 49 0.53 5.40 -9.32
C LYS A 49 -0.60 6.03 -10.10
N GLU A 50 -1.64 6.46 -9.38
CA GLU A 50 -2.72 7.27 -9.92
C GLU A 50 -2.92 8.51 -9.04
N THR A 51 -3.12 9.65 -9.69
CA THR A 51 -3.37 10.93 -9.00
C THR A 51 -4.82 11.01 -8.55
N PHE A 52 -5.07 11.66 -7.42
CA PHE A 52 -6.40 11.85 -6.86
C PHE A 52 -7.42 12.40 -7.87
N LYS A 53 -8.67 11.94 -7.75
CA LYS A 53 -9.81 12.47 -8.52
C LYS A 53 -10.93 12.82 -7.54
N PRO A 54 -11.40 14.08 -7.50
CA PRO A 54 -12.38 14.52 -6.52
C PRO A 54 -13.67 13.71 -6.65
N LEU A 55 -14.19 13.26 -5.50
CA LEU A 55 -15.43 12.48 -5.35
C LEU A 55 -15.45 11.11 -6.05
N ARG A 56 -14.33 10.68 -6.65
CA ARG A 56 -14.23 9.41 -7.38
C ARG A 56 -13.35 8.41 -6.63
N VAL A 57 -13.60 7.14 -6.92
CA VAL A 57 -12.71 6.03 -6.57
C VAL A 57 -11.99 5.65 -7.86
N ILE A 58 -10.68 5.55 -7.80
CA ILE A 58 -9.84 5.16 -8.93
C ILE A 58 -9.55 3.68 -8.77
N SER A 59 -9.68 2.92 -9.86
CA SER A 59 -9.35 1.51 -9.87
C SER A 59 -8.62 1.14 -11.15
N SER A 60 -7.55 0.36 -11.04
CA SER A 60 -6.81 -0.17 -12.19
C SER A 60 -6.42 -1.62 -11.94
N ASP A 61 -6.36 -2.40 -13.01
CA ASP A 61 -5.80 -3.74 -12.96
C ASP A 61 -4.34 -3.70 -13.45
N TYR A 62 -3.43 -4.21 -12.64
CA TYR A 62 -2.07 -4.50 -13.04
C TYR A 62 -1.96 -5.97 -13.43
N GLU A 63 -1.70 -6.22 -14.71
CA GLU A 63 -1.45 -7.57 -15.24
C GLU A 63 0.04 -7.85 -15.33
N PHE A 64 0.49 -8.86 -14.58
CA PHE A 64 1.79 -9.45 -14.73
C PHE A 64 1.70 -10.78 -15.46
N LYS A 65 2.40 -10.89 -16.59
CA LYS A 65 2.60 -12.13 -17.35
C LYS A 65 4.05 -12.17 -17.82
N GLN A 66 4.72 -13.29 -17.58
CA GLN A 66 6.06 -13.48 -18.11
C GLN A 66 6.00 -13.67 -19.62
N LYS A 67 6.79 -12.91 -20.36
CA LYS A 67 6.77 -13.00 -21.82
C LYS A 67 7.47 -14.30 -22.25
N THR A 68 6.68 -15.23 -22.79
CA THR A 68 7.15 -16.56 -23.24
C THR A 68 8.05 -16.49 -24.47
N ASP A 69 8.09 -15.36 -25.18
CA ASP A 69 8.94 -15.13 -26.35
C ASP A 69 10.43 -15.05 -25.99
N ARG A 70 10.76 -14.68 -24.74
CA ARG A 70 12.13 -14.49 -24.25
C ARG A 70 12.57 -15.52 -23.23
N ILE A 71 11.63 -16.25 -22.62
CA ILE A 71 11.90 -17.21 -21.55
C ILE A 71 11.20 -18.53 -21.89
N PRO A 72 11.94 -19.62 -22.15
CA PRO A 72 11.36 -20.92 -22.50
C PRO A 72 10.58 -21.57 -21.36
N TYR A 73 10.97 -21.26 -20.12
CA TYR A 73 10.36 -21.77 -18.90
C TYR A 73 10.03 -20.60 -17.97
N PRO A 74 8.78 -20.13 -17.93
CA PRO A 74 8.39 -19.09 -16.99
C PRO A 74 8.63 -19.56 -15.55
N ARG A 75 9.07 -18.62 -14.71
CA ARG A 75 9.27 -18.87 -13.28
C ARG A 75 7.93 -18.91 -12.57
N THR A 76 7.81 -19.82 -11.62
CA THR A 76 6.62 -19.86 -10.77
C THR A 76 6.69 -18.75 -9.75
N ILE A 77 5.66 -17.89 -9.69
CA ILE A 77 5.54 -16.84 -8.68
C ILE A 77 5.41 -17.52 -7.30
N THR A 78 6.21 -17.08 -6.34
CA THR A 78 6.20 -17.60 -4.97
C THR A 78 5.67 -16.58 -3.97
N GLN A 79 5.97 -15.30 -4.22
CA GLN A 79 5.50 -14.19 -3.41
C GLN A 79 5.22 -12.96 -4.26
N ILE A 80 4.15 -12.25 -3.91
CA ILE A 80 3.86 -10.90 -4.39
C ILE A 80 3.79 -10.00 -3.16
N VAL A 81 4.55 -8.90 -3.19
CA VAL A 81 4.54 -7.87 -2.15
C VAL A 81 4.03 -6.58 -2.78
N VAL A 82 2.92 -6.06 -2.28
CA VAL A 82 2.40 -4.75 -2.64
C VAL A 82 2.59 -3.82 -1.45
N THR A 83 3.43 -2.81 -1.65
CA THR A 83 3.74 -1.80 -0.64
C THR A 83 3.02 -0.50 -1.00
N ASP A 84 2.16 -0.03 -0.11
CA ASP A 84 1.58 1.30 -0.18
C ASP A 84 2.61 2.34 0.28
N VAL A 85 2.96 3.25 -0.62
CA VAL A 85 3.90 4.33 -0.30
C VAL A 85 3.20 5.44 0.48
N TYR A 86 1.86 5.53 0.37
CA TYR A 86 1.08 6.42 1.22
C TYR A 86 0.92 5.76 2.59
N THR A 87 1.64 6.32 3.56
CA THR A 87 1.62 5.85 4.95
C THR A 87 0.63 6.63 5.79
N ASP A 88 0.03 7.70 5.28
CA ASP A 88 -0.88 8.60 5.99
C ASP A 88 -2.31 8.05 6.18
N GLY A 89 -2.58 6.80 5.78
CA GLY A 89 -3.91 6.20 5.83
C GLY A 89 -4.80 6.52 4.63
N ASP A 90 -4.36 7.40 3.71
CA ASP A 90 -5.15 7.86 2.55
C ASP A 90 -4.89 7.05 1.26
N GLY A 91 -4.11 5.99 1.38
CA GLY A 91 -3.68 5.19 0.25
C GLY A 91 -4.77 4.30 -0.36
N GLY A 92 -4.32 3.38 -1.20
CA GLY A 92 -5.22 2.45 -1.88
C GLY A 92 -5.34 1.11 -1.17
N HIS A 93 -6.14 0.20 -1.72
CA HIS A 93 -6.14 -1.21 -1.36
C HIS A 93 -5.76 -2.04 -2.58
N ALA A 94 -5.00 -3.11 -2.36
CA ALA A 94 -4.63 -4.09 -3.38
C ALA A 94 -5.31 -5.43 -3.12
N THR A 95 -5.84 -6.04 -4.18
CA THR A 95 -6.49 -7.34 -4.12
C THR A 95 -6.03 -8.22 -5.28
N LEU A 96 -5.91 -9.52 -5.04
CA LEU A 96 -5.58 -10.47 -6.09
C LEU A 96 -6.86 -10.81 -6.85
N LYS A 97 -6.94 -10.42 -8.13
CA LYS A 97 -8.10 -10.68 -8.98
C LYS A 97 -8.02 -12.06 -9.65
N SER A 98 -6.82 -12.49 -10.04
CA SER A 98 -6.54 -13.79 -10.66
C SER A 98 -5.05 -14.13 -10.63
N GLY A 99 -4.70 -15.40 -10.81
CA GLY A 99 -3.31 -15.89 -10.80
C GLY A 99 -2.69 -15.85 -9.39
N GLY A 100 -1.41 -15.46 -9.30
CA GLY A 100 -0.70 -15.25 -8.04
C GLY A 100 0.33 -16.33 -7.70
N PRO A 101 0.67 -16.50 -6.41
CA PRO A 101 1.61 -17.52 -5.97
C PRO A 101 1.19 -18.93 -6.43
N GLY A 102 2.14 -19.70 -6.98
CA GLY A 102 1.92 -21.00 -7.61
C GLY A 102 1.65 -20.94 -9.12
N MET A 103 1.49 -19.74 -9.70
CA MET A 103 1.25 -19.52 -11.13
C MET A 103 2.39 -18.69 -11.74
N ASP A 104 2.43 -18.55 -13.06
CA ASP A 104 3.38 -17.70 -13.80
C ASP A 104 2.83 -16.31 -14.17
N PHE A 105 1.56 -16.06 -13.81
CA PHE A 105 0.87 -14.80 -14.02
C PHE A 105 0.13 -14.34 -12.77
N ALA A 106 -0.12 -13.03 -12.67
CA ALA A 106 -0.95 -12.45 -11.64
C ALA A 106 -1.70 -11.24 -12.18
N VAL A 107 -2.94 -11.06 -11.74
CA VAL A 107 -3.74 -9.86 -11.99
C VAL A 107 -4.07 -9.24 -10.65
N ILE A 108 -3.52 -8.05 -10.40
CA ILE A 108 -3.66 -7.33 -9.14
C ILE A 108 -4.62 -6.17 -9.38
N HIS A 109 -5.74 -6.16 -8.69
CA HIS A 109 -6.69 -5.06 -8.71
C HIS A 109 -6.31 -4.04 -7.64
N LEU A 110 -6.01 -2.82 -8.08
CA LEU A 110 -5.63 -1.69 -7.24
C LEU A 110 -6.80 -0.72 -7.20
N LYS A 111 -7.11 -0.22 -6.00
CA LYS A 111 -8.26 0.67 -5.78
C LYS A 111 -7.90 1.78 -4.80
N SER A 112 -8.19 3.03 -5.12
CA SER A 112 -8.00 4.15 -4.19
C SER A 112 -9.10 4.21 -3.14
N GLN A 113 -8.85 4.95 -2.06
CA GLN A 113 -9.94 5.51 -1.27
C GLN A 113 -10.65 6.65 -2.02
N ARG A 114 -11.89 6.95 -1.62
CA ARG A 114 -12.73 7.94 -2.32
C ARG A 114 -12.14 9.33 -2.15
N GLY A 115 -11.85 10.00 -3.26
CA GLY A 115 -11.26 11.35 -3.25
C GLY A 115 -9.73 11.36 -3.16
N HIS A 116 -9.09 10.19 -3.08
CA HIS A 116 -7.64 10.03 -3.00
C HIS A 116 -7.07 9.35 -4.24
N GLY A 117 -5.74 9.35 -4.35
CA GLY A 117 -4.98 8.57 -5.31
C GLY A 117 -4.47 7.27 -4.70
N TYR A 118 -3.55 6.60 -5.38
CA TYR A 118 -2.72 5.56 -4.75
C TYR A 118 -1.33 5.57 -5.34
N HIS A 119 -0.37 5.05 -4.58
CA HIS A 119 1.00 4.89 -5.02
C HIS A 119 1.55 3.58 -4.47
N PHE A 120 1.56 2.56 -5.32
CA PHE A 120 1.98 1.21 -4.96
C PHE A 120 3.32 0.85 -5.60
N THR A 121 4.15 0.16 -4.82
CA THR A 121 5.27 -0.63 -5.35
C THR A 121 4.88 -2.10 -5.31
N ILE A 122 4.92 -2.77 -6.46
CA ILE A 122 4.60 -4.18 -6.61
C ILE A 122 5.88 -4.94 -6.92
N ASP A 123 6.26 -5.81 -6.00
CA ASP A 123 7.40 -6.72 -6.14
C ASP A 123 6.90 -8.15 -6.32
N ILE A 124 7.33 -8.78 -7.41
CA ILE A 124 6.97 -10.16 -7.75
C ILE A 124 8.23 -11.01 -7.69
N TYR A 125 8.19 -12.01 -6.83
CA TYR A 125 9.26 -12.99 -6.61
C TYR A 125 8.85 -14.35 -7.16
N GLY A 126 9.85 -15.15 -7.56
CA GLY A 126 9.62 -16.53 -7.95
C GLY A 126 10.89 -17.31 -8.27
N GLN A 127 10.69 -18.58 -8.60
CA GLN A 127 11.75 -19.57 -8.84
C GLN A 127 11.67 -20.14 -10.26
#